data_AF-A0A538B0I4-F1
#
_entry.id   AF-A0A538B0I4-F1
#
_cell.length_a   1.000
_cell.length_b   1.000
_cell.length_c   1.000
_cell.angle_alpha   90.00
_cell.angle_beta   90.00
_cell.angle_gamma   90.00
#
_symmetry.space_group_name_H-M   'P 1'
#
loop_
_entity.id
_entity.type
_entity.pdbx_description
1 polymer ?
#
loop_
_entity_poly.entity_id
_entity_poly.type
_entity_poly.pdbx_seq_one_letter_code
_entity_poly.pdbx_strand_id
1 'polypeptide(L)'
;MLYAAATRWILSSELIMKPMPPADETFSVIELQQATRNRGMPLEGLRYDITPTGIHYLLTHFDIPAADAASWRVEVTGLRSER
;
A
#
# COMPACT_ATOMS: atom_id res chain seq x y z
N MET A 1 5.11 8.00 26.72
CA MET A 1 4.90 9.32 26.08
C MET A 1 5.32 9.41 24.60
N LEU A 2 5.64 8.29 23.92
CA LEU A 2 5.75 8.26 22.43
C LEU A 2 4.47 7.73 21.74
N TYR A 3 3.56 7.10 22.50
CA TYR A 3 2.36 6.44 21.98
C TYR A 3 1.22 7.41 21.58
N ALA A 4 1.14 8.59 22.21
CA ALA A 4 0.07 9.55 21.97
C ALA A 4 0.29 10.44 20.73
N ALA A 5 1.54 10.57 20.26
CA ALA A 5 1.86 11.41 19.10
C ALA A 5 1.48 10.73 17.76
N ALA A 6 1.63 9.40 17.66
CA ALA A 6 1.31 8.65 16.46
C ALA A 6 -0.22 8.53 16.22
N THR A 7 -1.01 8.36 17.28
CA THR A 7 -2.47 8.28 17.18
C THR A 7 -3.13 9.59 16.77
N ARG A 8 -2.52 10.73 17.09
CA ARG A 8 -3.01 12.06 16.68
C ARG A 8 -2.79 12.33 15.19
N TRP A 9 -1.83 11.65 14.56
CA TRP A 9 -1.54 11.79 13.13
C TRP A 9 -2.49 10.94 12.26
N ILE A 10 -2.84 9.73 12.71
CA ILE A 10 -3.75 8.81 11.99
C ILE A 10 -5.23 9.23 12.16
N LEU A 11 -5.60 9.87 13.26
CA LEU A 11 -6.98 10.33 13.54
C LEU A 11 -7.20 11.82 13.27
N SER A 12 -6.26 12.53 12.63
CA SER A 12 -6.50 13.92 12.25
C SER A 12 -7.53 13.98 11.12
N SER A 13 -8.75 14.38 11.48
CA SER A 13 -9.90 14.56 10.58
C SER A 13 -9.60 15.48 9.39
N GLU A 14 -8.58 16.33 9.50
CA GLU A 14 -8.12 17.26 8.47
C GLU A 14 -7.50 16.55 7.24
N LEU A 15 -6.93 15.35 7.41
CA LEU A 15 -6.40 14.56 6.28
C LEU A 15 -7.51 13.72 5.61
N ILE A 16 -8.53 13.32 6.39
CA ILE A 16 -9.67 12.54 5.90
C ILE A 16 -10.66 13.44 5.13
N MET A 17 -10.75 14.73 5.47
CA MET A 17 -11.66 15.70 4.85
C MET A 17 -10.97 16.77 4.00
N LYS A 18 -9.69 16.60 3.66
CA LYS A 18 -9.11 17.39 2.58
C LYS A 18 -9.90 17.05 1.31
N PRO A 19 -10.58 18.01 0.66
CA PRO A 19 -11.24 17.72 -0.60
C PRO A 19 -10.20 17.12 -1.53
N MET A 20 -10.56 16.02 -2.19
CA MET A 20 -9.71 15.42 -3.21
C MET A 20 -9.21 16.58 -4.08
N PRO A 21 -7.89 16.81 -4.21
CA PRO A 21 -7.42 17.84 -5.11
C PRO A 21 -8.08 17.58 -6.46
N PRO A 22 -8.54 18.62 -7.17
CA PRO A 22 -9.02 18.43 -8.52
C PRO A 22 -7.95 17.63 -9.25
N ALA A 23 -8.34 16.59 -9.99
CA ALA A 23 -7.39 15.83 -10.80
C ALA A 23 -6.58 16.84 -11.61
N ASP A 24 -5.33 17.02 -11.22
CA ASP A 24 -4.40 17.83 -11.98
C ASP A 24 -3.86 16.96 -13.12
N GLU A 25 -3.02 17.52 -13.98
CA GLU A 25 -2.37 16.74 -15.04
C GLU A 25 -1.45 15.61 -14.49
N THR A 26 -1.19 15.58 -13.17
CA THR A 26 -0.29 14.62 -12.52
C THR A 26 -0.99 13.31 -12.15
N PHE A 27 -2.24 13.34 -11.66
CA PHE A 27 -2.97 12.13 -11.26
C PHE A 27 -4.48 12.18 -11.59
N SER A 28 -4.99 11.10 -12.18
CA SER A 28 -6.42 11.00 -12.56
C SER A 28 -7.33 10.62 -11.39
N VAL A 29 -8.64 10.94 -11.48
CA VAL A 29 -9.66 10.52 -10.48
C VAL A 29 -9.69 9.01 -10.29
N ILE A 30 -9.54 8.24 -11.38
CA ILE A 30 -9.53 6.78 -11.33
C ILE A 30 -8.32 6.25 -10.56
N GLU A 31 -7.16 6.88 -10.72
CA GLU A 31 -5.95 6.54 -9.98
C GLU A 31 -6.09 6.84 -8.48
N LEU A 32 -6.72 7.96 -8.13
CA LEU A 32 -7.00 8.30 -6.73
C LEU A 32 -7.97 7.31 -6.06
N GLN A 33 -8.92 6.73 -6.82
CA GLN A 33 -9.83 5.70 -6.30
C GLN A 33 -9.12 4.38 -5.96
N GLN A 34 -7.95 4.10 -6.55
CA GLN A 34 -7.17 2.89 -6.26
C GLN A 34 -6.73 2.81 -4.79
N ALA A 35 -6.55 3.96 -4.14
CA ALA A 35 -6.21 4.03 -2.72
C ALA A 35 -7.21 3.29 -1.82
N THR A 36 -8.49 3.19 -2.23
CA THR A 36 -9.55 2.50 -1.46
C THR A 36 -9.40 0.97 -1.42
N ARG A 37 -8.52 0.40 -2.24
CA ARG A 37 -8.19 -1.03 -2.20
C ARG A 37 -7.28 -1.38 -1.02
N ASN A 38 -6.61 -0.41 -0.42
CA ASN A 38 -5.69 -0.60 0.71
C ASN A 38 -6.45 -0.61 2.03
N ARG A 39 -6.74 -1.81 2.54
CA ARG A 39 -7.36 -2.00 3.86
C ARG A 39 -6.27 -2.14 4.91
N GLY A 40 -6.45 -1.46 6.05
CA GLY A 40 -5.60 -1.66 7.23
C GLY A 40 -5.77 -3.06 7.83
N MET A 41 -4.76 -3.53 8.56
CA MET A 41 -4.86 -4.77 9.32
C MET A 41 -5.54 -4.52 10.68
N PRO A 42 -6.44 -5.40 11.16
CA PRO A 42 -6.95 -5.34 12.53
C PRO A 42 -5.82 -5.55 13.55
N LEU A 43 -5.78 -4.74 14.60
CA LEU A 43 -4.71 -4.83 15.62
C LEU A 43 -4.82 -6.12 16.45
N GLU A 44 -6.00 -6.73 16.52
CA GLU A 44 -6.24 -8.03 17.14
C GLU A 44 -5.42 -9.14 16.47
N GLY A 45 -5.07 -8.97 15.18
CA GLY A 45 -4.22 -9.88 14.43
C GLY A 45 -2.78 -9.97 14.95
N LEU A 46 -2.31 -8.97 15.71
CA LEU A 46 -0.97 -8.98 16.33
C LEU A 46 -0.83 -10.02 17.45
N ARG A 47 -1.92 -10.71 17.82
CA ARG A 47 -1.90 -11.82 18.79
C ARG A 47 -1.39 -13.13 18.20
N TYR A 48 -1.35 -13.25 16.89
CA TYR A 48 -0.86 -14.46 16.22
C TYR A 48 0.64 -14.35 15.93
N ASP A 49 1.39 -15.41 16.18
CA ASP A 49 2.83 -15.47 15.84
C ASP A 49 3.07 -15.30 14.33
N ILE A 50 2.13 -15.79 13.52
CA ILE A 50 2.09 -15.61 12.07
C ILE A 50 0.74 -15.02 11.71
N THR A 51 0.73 -13.86 11.06
CA THR A 51 -0.50 -13.22 10.58
C THR A 51 -1.22 -14.14 9.58
N PRO A 52 -2.50 -14.47 9.81
CA PRO A 52 -3.30 -15.21 8.82
C PRO A 52 -3.43 -14.45 7.50
N THR A 53 -3.47 -15.18 6.38
CA THR A 53 -3.39 -14.59 5.03
C THR A 53 -4.45 -13.53 4.74
N GLY A 54 -5.67 -13.70 5.27
CA GLY A 54 -6.78 -12.77 5.05
C GLY A 54 -6.68 -11.44 5.81
N ILE A 55 -5.73 -11.30 6.74
CA ILE A 55 -5.56 -10.09 7.55
C ILE A 55 -4.14 -9.51 7.49
N HIS A 56 -3.36 -9.84 6.45
CA HIS A 56 -2.14 -9.10 6.18
C HIS A 56 -2.48 -7.65 5.80
N TYR A 57 -1.61 -6.74 6.22
CA TYR A 57 -1.67 -5.35 5.80
C TYR A 57 -1.54 -5.26 4.28
N LEU A 58 -2.49 -4.58 3.63
CA LEU A 58 -2.51 -4.43 2.19
C LEU A 58 -2.09 -3.01 1.80
N LEU A 59 -1.03 -2.92 0.97
CA LEU A 59 -0.58 -1.68 0.36
C LEU A 59 -0.29 -1.91 -1.12
N THR A 60 -1.03 -1.24 -1.97
CA THR A 60 -1.01 -1.36 -3.42
C THR A 60 -1.17 0.05 -4.00
N HIS A 61 -0.15 0.50 -4.74
CA HIS A 61 -0.13 1.85 -5.34
C HIS A 61 -0.71 1.86 -6.76
N PHE A 62 -0.61 0.73 -7.47
CA PHE A 62 -1.04 0.58 -8.86
C PHE A 62 -1.91 -0.67 -9.01
N ASP A 63 -2.62 -0.78 -10.13
CA ASP A 63 -3.36 -1.99 -10.46
C ASP A 63 -2.45 -3.23 -10.47
N ILE A 64 -2.95 -4.35 -9.93
CA ILE A 64 -2.25 -5.63 -9.97
C ILE A 64 -2.49 -6.24 -11.35
N PRO A 65 -1.43 -6.48 -12.16
CA PRO A 65 -1.60 -7.05 -13.47
C PRO A 65 -2.05 -8.51 -13.39
N ALA A 66 -2.85 -8.95 -14.36
CA ALA A 66 -3.06 -10.37 -14.58
C ALA A 66 -1.74 -11.01 -15.04
N ALA A 67 -1.26 -12.00 -14.29
CA ALA A 67 0.00 -12.69 -14.57
C ALA A 67 -0.24 -14.18 -14.76
N ASP A 68 0.37 -14.76 -15.79
CA ASP A 68 0.44 -16.20 -16.00
C ASP A 68 1.83 -16.71 -15.62
N ALA A 69 1.88 -17.69 -14.72
CA ALA A 69 3.13 -18.23 -14.20
C ALA A 69 3.99 -18.92 -15.27
N ALA A 70 3.38 -19.50 -16.32
CA ALA A 70 4.13 -20.19 -17.36
C ALA A 70 4.89 -19.23 -18.29
N SER A 71 4.28 -18.07 -18.57
CA SER A 71 4.82 -17.06 -19.49
C SER A 71 5.56 -15.91 -18.81
N TRP A 72 5.36 -15.65 -17.52
CA TRP A 72 6.02 -14.55 -16.81
C TRP A 72 7.55 -14.70 -16.84
N ARG A 73 8.26 -13.58 -17.06
CA ARG A 73 9.72 -13.50 -17.06
C ARG A 73 10.17 -12.30 -16.25
N VAL A 74 11.24 -12.47 -15.49
CA VAL A 74 11.91 -11.40 -14.74
C VAL A 74 13.31 -11.25 -15.30
N GLU A 75 13.64 -10.07 -15.82
CA GLU A 75 15.00 -9.75 -16.24
C GLU A 75 15.84 -9.41 -15.00
N VAL A 76 16.93 -10.14 -14.81
CA VAL A 76 17.88 -9.89 -13.72
C VAL A 76 19.14 -9.31 -14.34
N THR A 77 19.37 -8.02 -14.14
CA THR A 77 20.54 -7.30 -14.65
C THR A 77 21.43 -6.80 -13.51
N GLY A 78 22.66 -6.41 -13.83
CA GLY A 78 23.60 -5.87 -12.87
C GLY A 78 25.03 -5.90 -13.40
N LEU A 79 25.94 -5.21 -12.69
CA LEU A 79 27.36 -5.30 -12.97
C LEU A 79 27.97 -6.43 -12.13
N ARG A 80 28.67 -7.36 -12.78
CA ARG A 80 29.46 -8.38 -12.09
C ARG A 80 30.92 -7.99 -12.14
N SER A 81 31.63 -8.13 -11.02
CA SER A 81 33.09 -8.05 -11.03
C SER A 81 33.67 -9.32 -11.64
N GLU A 82 34.59 -9.16 -12.57
CA GLU A 82 35.40 -10.25 -13.10
C GLU A 82 36.59 -10.50 -12.15
N ARG A 83 36.88 -11.76 -11.85
CA ARG A 83 38.02 -12.14 -11.02
C ARG A 83 39.21 -12.49 -11.91
#